data_AF-A0A352AA67-F1
#
_entry.id   AF-A0A352AA67-F1
#
_cell.length_a   1.000
_cell.length_b   1.000
_cell.length_c   1.000
_cell.angle_alpha   90.00
_cell.angle_beta   90.00
_cell.angle_gamma   90.00
#
_symmetry.space_group_name_H-M   'P 1'
#
loop_
_entity.id
_entity.type
_entity.pdbx_description
1 polymer ?
#
loop_
_entity_poly.entity_id
_entity_poly.type
_entity_poly.pdbx_seq_one_letter_code
_entity_poly.pdbx_strand_id
1 'polypeptide(L)'
;MQATENQLSWSDVPEDVKHLLVLASDSWENTAQSEKYVNEALQKAGDNLDVLVGAYRYFFYKSNAAMALQIAQRVVNNIKQLENLPDEWEQLKPILVRRKQETQIRLYLNAYAATGLVLAKLGNLEEAKQITARVKELDENRESCATTIFEVLTRPPEDED
;
A
#
# COMPACT_ATOMS: atom_id res chain seq x y z
N MET A 1 -3.89 -9.70 -32.88
CA MET A 1 -3.31 -9.75 -31.52
C MET A 1 -4.43 -10.18 -30.60
N GLN A 2 -4.35 -11.40 -30.09
CA GLN A 2 -5.40 -12.00 -29.26
C GLN A 2 -5.53 -11.17 -27.98
N ALA A 3 -6.78 -10.79 -27.66
CA ALA A 3 -7.11 -10.28 -26.34
C ALA A 3 -6.76 -11.38 -25.35
N THR A 4 -5.72 -11.17 -24.54
CA THR A 4 -5.49 -11.97 -23.34
C THR A 4 -6.76 -11.89 -22.53
N GLU A 5 -7.40 -13.05 -22.35
CA GLU A 5 -8.55 -13.19 -21.45
C GLU A 5 -8.21 -12.52 -20.12
N ASN A 6 -9.24 -11.89 -19.55
CA ASN A 6 -9.20 -11.08 -18.34
C ASN A 6 -8.92 -12.00 -17.12
N GLN A 7 -7.73 -12.60 -17.06
CA GLN A 7 -7.27 -13.41 -15.95
C GLN A 7 -7.05 -12.46 -14.78
N LEU A 8 -7.98 -12.50 -13.83
CA LEU A 8 -7.87 -11.76 -12.59
C LEU A 8 -6.59 -12.20 -11.89
N SER A 9 -5.79 -11.26 -11.37
CA SER A 9 -4.54 -11.56 -10.66
C SER A 9 -4.74 -12.50 -9.46
N TRP A 10 -5.94 -12.47 -8.87
CA TRP A 10 -6.38 -13.40 -7.81
C TRP A 10 -6.46 -14.87 -8.25
N SER A 11 -6.62 -15.14 -9.55
CA SER A 11 -6.69 -16.52 -10.06
C SER A 11 -5.38 -17.28 -9.88
N ASP A 12 -4.25 -16.56 -9.88
CA ASP A 12 -2.90 -17.14 -9.77
C ASP A 12 -2.48 -17.41 -8.32
N VAL A 13 -3.31 -17.00 -7.34
CA VAL A 13 -3.07 -17.31 -5.93
C VAL A 13 -3.33 -18.80 -5.67
N PRO A 14 -2.40 -19.54 -5.05
CA PRO A 14 -2.60 -20.95 -4.70
C PRO A 14 -3.85 -21.19 -3.83
N GLU A 15 -4.55 -22.30 -4.04
CA GLU A 15 -5.79 -22.60 -3.30
C GLU A 15 -5.58 -22.70 -1.78
N ASP A 16 -4.43 -23.19 -1.32
CA ASP A 16 -4.11 -23.23 0.10
C ASP A 16 -3.94 -21.83 0.70
N VAL A 17 -3.39 -20.87 -0.05
CA VAL A 17 -3.32 -19.45 0.33
C VAL A 17 -4.71 -18.84 0.37
N LYS A 18 -5.56 -19.10 -0.65
CA LYS A 18 -6.95 -18.62 -0.66
C LYS A 18 -7.71 -19.13 0.57
N HIS A 19 -7.56 -20.42 0.90
CA HIS A 19 -8.17 -21.03 2.07
C HIS A 19 -7.72 -20.37 3.38
N LEU A 20 -6.42 -20.06 3.54
CA LEU A 20 -5.91 -19.33 4.69
C LEU A 20 -6.53 -17.93 4.82
N LEU A 21 -6.70 -17.22 3.71
CA LEU A 21 -7.32 -15.89 3.71
C LEU A 21 -8.81 -15.94 4.06
N VAL A 22 -9.52 -16.99 3.64
CA VAL A 22 -10.89 -17.26 4.08
C VAL A 22 -10.94 -17.53 5.58
N LEU A 23 -10.07 -18.41 6.10
CA LEU A 23 -9.99 -18.69 7.54
C LEU A 23 -9.66 -17.45 8.37
N ALA A 24 -8.80 -16.55 7.86
CA ALA A 24 -8.51 -15.27 8.47
C ALA A 24 -9.76 -14.39 8.57
N SER A 25 -10.55 -14.32 7.51
CA SER A 25 -11.81 -13.58 7.47
C SER A 25 -12.85 -14.17 8.43
N ASP A 26 -13.03 -15.49 8.42
CA ASP A 26 -14.00 -16.19 9.30
C ASP A 26 -13.61 -16.06 10.78
N SER A 27 -12.33 -15.94 11.06
CA SER A 27 -11.78 -15.77 12.41
C SER A 27 -11.58 -14.30 12.78
N TRP A 28 -12.18 -13.34 12.05
CA TRP A 28 -11.91 -11.91 12.22
C TRP A 28 -11.99 -11.46 13.68
N GLU A 29 -13.03 -11.83 14.43
CA GLU A 29 -13.19 -11.41 15.83
C GLU A 29 -12.08 -11.95 16.76
N ASN A 30 -11.46 -13.08 16.41
CA ASN A 30 -10.31 -13.61 17.11
C ASN A 30 -9.01 -13.13 16.44
N THR A 31 -8.50 -11.96 16.86
CA THR A 31 -7.31 -11.35 16.27
C THR A 31 -6.08 -12.28 16.26
N ALA A 32 -5.84 -13.04 17.32
CA ALA A 32 -4.69 -13.95 17.37
C ALA A 32 -4.79 -15.06 16.31
N GLN A 33 -5.99 -15.61 16.12
CA GLN A 33 -6.23 -16.68 15.16
C GLN A 33 -6.25 -16.17 13.72
N SER A 34 -6.91 -15.04 13.46
CA SER A 34 -6.95 -14.44 12.13
C SER A 34 -5.57 -13.94 11.68
N GLU A 35 -4.79 -13.33 12.58
CA GLU A 35 -3.44 -12.88 12.28
C GLU A 35 -2.50 -14.05 11.94
N LYS A 36 -2.63 -15.17 12.66
CA LYS A 36 -1.89 -16.40 12.35
C LYS A 36 -2.14 -16.83 10.89
N TYR A 37 -3.41 -16.87 10.45
CA TYR A 37 -3.74 -17.26 9.09
C TYR A 37 -3.23 -16.27 8.03
N VAL A 38 -3.29 -14.96 8.30
CA VAL A 38 -2.72 -13.93 7.40
C VAL A 38 -1.20 -14.10 7.26
N ASN A 39 -0.50 -14.34 8.37
CA ASN A 39 0.96 -14.55 8.35
C ASN A 39 1.35 -15.85 7.62
N GLU A 40 0.58 -16.93 7.80
CA GLU A 40 0.78 -18.17 7.04
C GLU A 40 0.53 -17.96 5.53
N ALA A 41 -0.51 -17.21 5.17
CA ALA A 41 -0.78 -16.85 3.78
C ALA A 41 0.37 -16.03 3.17
N LEU A 42 0.88 -15.04 3.90
CA LEU A 42 2.03 -14.22 3.49
C LEU A 42 3.30 -15.04 3.28
N GLN A 43 3.55 -16.02 4.13
CA GLN A 43 4.72 -16.89 4.01
C GLN A 43 4.64 -17.75 2.75
N LYS A 44 3.45 -18.26 2.42
CA LYS A 44 3.22 -19.13 1.26
C LYS A 44 3.15 -18.38 -0.07
N ALA A 45 2.55 -17.19 -0.06
CA ALA A 45 2.30 -16.43 -1.28
C ALA A 45 3.53 -15.64 -1.80
N GLY A 46 4.60 -15.56 -1.01
CA GLY A 46 5.78 -14.76 -1.36
C GLY A 46 5.39 -13.31 -1.60
N ASP A 47 5.79 -12.77 -2.75
CA ASP A 47 5.54 -11.38 -3.16
C ASP A 47 4.30 -11.23 -4.06
N ASN A 48 3.30 -12.13 -3.96
CA ASN A 48 2.03 -11.93 -4.66
C ASN A 48 1.34 -10.64 -4.21
N LEU A 49 1.12 -9.70 -5.15
CA LEU A 49 0.62 -8.36 -4.85
C LEU A 49 -0.80 -8.36 -4.26
N ASP A 50 -1.69 -9.27 -4.67
CA ASP A 50 -3.05 -9.33 -4.13
C ASP A 50 -3.07 -9.77 -2.66
N VAL A 51 -2.24 -10.75 -2.33
CA VAL A 51 -2.09 -11.23 -0.95
C VAL A 51 -1.49 -10.13 -0.06
N LEU A 52 -0.49 -9.40 -0.57
CA LEU A 52 0.08 -8.25 0.14
C LEU A 52 -0.96 -7.15 0.36
N VAL A 53 -1.79 -6.81 -0.64
CA VAL A 53 -2.85 -5.81 -0.49
C VAL A 53 -3.90 -6.25 0.53
N GLY A 54 -4.30 -7.53 0.51
CA GLY A 54 -5.20 -8.10 1.51
C GLY A 54 -4.63 -8.02 2.93
N ALA A 55 -3.37 -8.41 3.11
CA ALA A 55 -2.67 -8.34 4.39
C ALA A 55 -2.52 -6.89 4.90
N TYR A 56 -2.18 -5.93 4.02
CA TYR A 56 -2.13 -4.52 4.39
C TYR A 56 -3.47 -4.06 4.99
N ARG A 57 -4.58 -4.35 4.30
CA ARG A 57 -5.92 -3.99 4.78
C ARG A 57 -6.23 -4.65 6.12
N TYR A 58 -5.93 -5.93 6.27
CA TYR A 58 -6.10 -6.65 7.53
C TYR A 58 -5.39 -5.93 8.69
N PHE A 59 -4.07 -5.71 8.57
CA PHE A 59 -3.30 -5.07 9.63
C PHE A 59 -3.70 -3.63 9.89
N PHE A 60 -4.03 -2.88 8.83
CA PHE A 60 -4.51 -1.50 8.95
C PHE A 60 -5.82 -1.43 9.75
N TYR A 61 -6.80 -2.28 9.44
CA TYR A 61 -8.09 -2.31 10.14
C TYR A 61 -7.99 -2.91 11.54
N LYS A 62 -7.04 -3.82 11.79
CA LYS A 62 -6.71 -4.32 13.14
C LYS A 62 -5.89 -3.33 13.98
N SER A 63 -5.67 -2.11 13.49
CA SER A 63 -4.86 -1.08 14.15
C SER A 63 -3.41 -1.50 14.42
N ASN A 64 -2.89 -2.51 13.69
CA ASN A 64 -1.50 -2.89 13.73
C ASN A 64 -0.71 -2.08 12.69
N ALA A 65 -0.47 -0.81 13.01
CA ALA A 65 0.18 0.14 12.11
C ALA A 65 1.60 -0.27 11.71
N ALA A 66 2.36 -0.92 12.62
CA ALA A 66 3.70 -1.39 12.32
C ALA A 66 3.71 -2.45 11.21
N MET A 67 2.85 -3.47 11.32
CA MET A 67 2.71 -4.49 10.27
C MET A 67 2.13 -3.90 8.98
N ALA A 68 1.14 -3.01 9.08
CA ALA A 68 0.59 -2.33 7.89
C ALA A 68 1.68 -1.56 7.13
N LEU A 69 2.58 -0.88 7.84
CA LEU A 69 3.72 -0.16 7.22
C LEU A 69 4.65 -1.13 6.48
N GLN A 70 5.04 -2.23 7.13
CA GLN A 70 5.92 -3.23 6.53
C GLN A 70 5.33 -3.80 5.23
N ILE A 71 4.03 -4.13 5.23
CA ILE A 71 3.37 -4.68 4.04
C ILE A 71 3.24 -3.61 2.94
N ALA A 72 2.87 -2.37 3.27
CA ALA A 72 2.79 -1.29 2.29
C ALA A 72 4.14 -1.03 1.60
N GLN A 73 5.23 -0.99 2.38
CA GLN A 73 6.59 -0.85 1.85
C GLN A 73 7.01 -2.05 0.98
N ARG A 74 6.59 -3.26 1.36
CA ARG A 74 6.83 -4.46 0.54
C ARG A 74 6.14 -4.38 -0.82
N VAL A 75 4.89 -3.90 -0.87
CA VAL A 75 4.18 -3.64 -2.14
C VAL A 75 4.92 -2.61 -2.99
N VAL A 76 5.33 -1.48 -2.40
CA VAL A 76 6.11 -0.43 -3.07
C VAL A 76 7.40 -1.01 -3.68
N ASN A 77 8.17 -1.75 -2.89
CA ASN A 77 9.45 -2.32 -3.32
C ASN A 77 9.29 -3.38 -4.41
N ASN A 78 8.28 -4.24 -4.29
CA ASN A 78 7.99 -5.25 -5.30
C ASN A 78 7.65 -4.59 -6.65
N ILE A 79 6.77 -3.59 -6.67
CA ILE A 79 6.42 -2.90 -7.92
C ILE A 79 7.64 -2.15 -8.49
N LYS A 80 8.50 -1.55 -7.64
CA LYS A 80 9.74 -0.93 -8.13
C LYS A 80 10.63 -1.93 -8.86
N GLN A 81 10.76 -3.15 -8.34
CA GLN A 81 11.55 -4.20 -8.98
C GLN A 81 10.90 -4.68 -10.29
N LEU A 82 9.60 -4.99 -10.26
CA LEU A 82 8.85 -5.45 -11.43
C LEU A 82 8.87 -4.45 -12.59
N GLU A 83 8.76 -3.16 -12.26
CA GLU A 83 8.67 -2.06 -13.23
C GLU A 83 10.00 -1.35 -13.50
N ASN A 84 11.11 -1.85 -12.92
CA ASN A 84 12.45 -1.26 -12.99
C ASN A 84 12.46 0.25 -12.69
N LEU A 85 11.77 0.66 -11.62
CA LEU A 85 11.62 2.06 -11.24
C LEU A 85 12.87 2.54 -10.48
N PRO A 86 13.38 3.76 -10.80
CA PRO A 86 14.53 4.33 -10.10
C PRO A 86 14.19 4.74 -8.66
N ASP A 87 15.22 4.78 -7.80
CA ASP A 87 15.08 5.24 -6.40
C ASP A 87 14.97 6.77 -6.29
N GLU A 88 15.71 7.49 -7.14
CA GLU A 88 15.78 8.95 -7.10
C GLU A 88 14.46 9.58 -7.57
N TRP A 89 13.87 10.43 -6.73
CA TRP A 89 12.55 11.02 -6.99
C TRP A 89 12.50 11.81 -8.29
N GLU A 90 13.54 12.59 -8.59
CA GLU A 90 13.63 13.40 -9.81
C GLU A 90 13.56 12.54 -11.08
N GLN A 91 14.03 11.30 -11.02
CA GLN A 91 13.96 10.34 -12.12
C GLN A 91 12.64 9.55 -12.10
N LEU A 92 12.13 9.24 -10.92
CA LEU A 92 10.93 8.44 -10.71
C LEU A 92 9.66 9.22 -11.09
N LYS A 93 9.54 10.46 -10.65
CA LYS A 93 8.37 11.32 -10.83
C LYS A 93 7.86 11.38 -12.29
N PRO A 94 8.67 11.70 -13.31
CA PRO A 94 8.18 11.77 -14.69
C PRO A 94 7.67 10.42 -15.21
N ILE A 95 8.20 9.29 -14.72
CA ILE A 95 7.71 7.94 -15.07
C ILE A 95 6.33 7.73 -14.46
N LEU A 96 6.16 8.05 -13.18
CA LEU A 96 4.88 7.92 -12.47
C LEU A 96 3.80 8.78 -13.12
N VAL A 97 4.09 10.03 -13.46
CA VAL A 97 3.15 10.93 -14.15
C VAL A 97 2.71 10.34 -15.50
N ARG A 98 3.67 9.89 -16.31
CA ARG A 98 3.39 9.36 -17.66
C ARG A 98 2.58 8.07 -17.62
N ARG A 99 2.86 7.20 -16.64
CA ARG A 99 2.30 5.85 -16.53
C ARG A 99 1.16 5.73 -15.51
N LYS A 100 0.65 6.85 -14.98
CA LYS A 100 -0.30 6.88 -13.85
C LYS A 100 -1.61 6.10 -14.06
N GLN A 101 -1.95 5.75 -15.30
CA GLN A 101 -3.15 4.97 -15.62
C GLN A 101 -2.91 3.46 -15.65
N GLU A 102 -1.64 3.03 -15.68
CA GLU A 102 -1.29 1.61 -15.68
C GLU A 102 -1.54 0.98 -14.32
N THR A 103 -2.08 -0.24 -14.29
CA THR A 103 -2.53 -0.91 -13.06
C THR A 103 -1.44 -1.01 -11.99
N GLN A 104 -0.22 -1.41 -12.36
CA GLN A 104 0.89 -1.53 -11.41
C GLN A 104 1.32 -0.18 -10.84
N ILE A 105 1.38 0.86 -11.68
CA ILE A 105 1.77 2.20 -11.25
C ILE A 105 0.69 2.82 -10.36
N ARG A 106 -0.59 2.60 -10.65
CA ARG A 106 -1.68 2.97 -9.75
C ARG A 106 -1.56 2.28 -8.39
N LEU A 107 -1.24 0.99 -8.37
CA LEU A 107 -1.03 0.27 -7.12
C LEU A 107 0.18 0.80 -6.35
N TYR A 108 1.29 1.11 -7.03
CA TYR A 108 2.46 1.76 -6.43
C TYR A 108 2.08 3.07 -5.75
N LEU A 109 1.36 3.96 -6.45
CA LEU A 109 0.95 5.26 -5.92
C LEU A 109 0.05 5.11 -4.69
N ASN A 110 -0.89 4.17 -4.72
CA ASN A 110 -1.75 3.88 -3.57
C ASN A 110 -0.95 3.33 -2.37
N ALA A 111 -0.02 2.40 -2.60
CA ALA A 111 0.81 1.84 -1.54
C ALA A 111 1.80 2.88 -0.97
N TYR A 112 2.34 3.76 -1.82
CA TYR A 112 3.21 4.86 -1.40
C TYR A 112 2.43 5.89 -0.57
N ALA A 113 1.22 6.27 -1.00
CA ALA A 113 0.32 7.12 -0.21
C ALA A 113 -0.03 6.49 1.14
N ALA A 114 -0.36 5.20 1.16
CA ALA A 114 -0.63 4.44 2.38
C ALA A 114 0.57 4.43 3.33
N THR A 115 1.80 4.28 2.81
CA THR A 115 3.03 4.36 3.61
C THR A 115 3.12 5.69 4.35
N GLY A 116 2.84 6.82 3.67
CA GLY A 116 2.82 8.14 4.29
C GLY A 116 1.76 8.27 5.41
N LEU A 117 0.55 7.75 5.18
CA LEU A 117 -0.50 7.72 6.21
C LEU A 117 -0.10 6.91 7.45
N VAL A 118 0.46 5.72 7.23
CA VAL A 118 0.81 4.83 8.34
C VAL A 118 2.01 5.37 9.12
N LEU A 119 2.99 5.96 8.45
CA LEU A 119 4.09 6.68 9.12
C LEU A 119 3.56 7.82 9.99
N ALA A 120 2.60 8.61 9.50
CA ALA A 120 1.97 9.66 10.30
C ALA A 120 1.28 9.09 11.54
N LYS A 121 0.55 7.98 11.40
CA LYS A 121 -0.09 7.27 12.53
C LYS A 121 0.91 6.76 13.57
N LEU A 122 2.12 6.38 13.15
CA LEU A 122 3.19 5.91 14.02
C LEU A 122 4.01 7.06 14.65
N GLY A 123 3.72 8.32 14.30
CA GLY A 123 4.47 9.48 14.79
C GLY A 123 5.77 9.76 14.02
N ASN A 124 6.03 9.05 12.92
CA ASN A 124 7.18 9.28 12.04
C ASN A 124 6.88 10.44 11.07
N LEU A 125 6.72 11.64 11.64
CA LEU A 125 6.11 12.77 10.94
C LEU A 125 6.97 13.29 9.78
N GLU A 126 8.29 13.27 9.90
CA GLU A 126 9.18 13.81 8.86
C GLU A 126 9.13 12.96 7.57
N GLU A 127 9.26 11.65 7.70
CA GLU A 127 9.11 10.73 6.56
C GLU A 127 7.69 10.77 6.00
N ALA A 128 6.68 10.86 6.86
CA ALA A 128 5.29 11.00 6.43
C ALA A 128 5.09 12.27 5.60
N LYS A 129 5.62 13.41 6.04
CA LYS A 129 5.58 14.69 5.29
C LYS A 129 6.26 14.53 3.93
N GLN A 130 7.45 13.94 3.88
CA GLN A 130 8.19 13.75 2.63
C GLN A 130 7.40 12.91 1.62
N ILE A 131 6.86 11.76 2.05
CA ILE A 131 6.09 10.88 1.17
C ILE A 131 4.80 11.55 0.71
N THR A 132 4.06 12.17 1.62
CA THR A 132 2.78 12.80 1.30
C THR A 132 2.93 14.05 0.43
N ALA A 133 4.03 14.80 0.57
CA ALA A 133 4.40 15.88 -0.35
C ALA A 133 4.58 15.38 -1.78
N ARG A 134 5.34 14.28 -1.95
CA ARG A 134 5.60 13.65 -3.25
C ARG A 134 4.33 13.14 -3.92
N VAL A 135 3.43 12.54 -3.15
CA VAL A 135 2.12 12.09 -3.68
C VAL A 135 1.27 13.29 -4.08
N LYS A 136 1.26 14.37 -3.29
CA LYS A 136 0.54 15.61 -3.61
C LYS A 136 1.02 16.24 -4.93
N GLU A 137 2.30 16.12 -5.28
CA GLU A 137 2.81 16.57 -6.59
C GLU A 137 2.20 15.81 -7.79
N LEU A 138 1.65 14.62 -7.57
CA LEU A 138 1.06 13.75 -8.58
C LEU A 138 -0.49 13.75 -8.57
N ASP A 139 -1.10 14.20 -7.48
CA ASP A 139 -2.53 14.12 -7.20
C ASP A 139 -3.30 15.33 -7.76
N GLU A 140 -3.41 15.41 -9.09
CA GLU A 140 -4.07 16.52 -9.80
C GLU A 140 -5.54 16.72 -9.41
N ASN A 141 -6.26 15.64 -9.12
CA ASN A 141 -7.72 15.65 -8.90
C ASN A 141 -8.11 15.51 -7.41
N ARG A 142 -7.15 15.51 -6.49
CA ARG A 142 -7.38 15.29 -5.05
C ARG A 142 -8.05 13.93 -4.76
N GLU A 143 -7.62 12.90 -5.47
CA GLU A 143 -8.08 11.51 -5.35
C GLU A 143 -7.34 10.75 -4.23
N SER A 144 -6.19 11.26 -3.78
CA SER A 144 -5.38 10.63 -2.73
C SER A 144 -5.57 11.28 -1.36
N CYS A 145 -5.75 10.47 -0.32
CA CYS A 145 -5.78 10.96 1.06
C CYS A 145 -4.43 11.54 1.52
N ALA A 146 -3.32 11.20 0.85
CA ALA A 146 -1.99 11.73 1.17
C ALA A 146 -1.92 13.26 1.07
N THR A 147 -2.66 13.87 0.13
CA THR A 147 -2.71 15.33 -0.02
C THR A 147 -3.25 15.98 1.26
N THR A 148 -4.36 15.46 1.81
CA THR A 148 -4.91 15.95 3.07
C THR A 148 -3.96 15.73 4.25
N ILE A 149 -3.26 14.59 4.28
CA ILE A 149 -2.30 14.29 5.35
C ILE A 149 -1.14 15.29 5.31
N PHE A 150 -0.60 15.60 4.13
CA PHE A 150 0.45 16.61 3.98
C PHE A 150 -0.02 17.97 4.51
N GLU A 151 -1.22 18.41 4.14
CA GLU A 151 -1.81 19.67 4.59
C GLU A 151 -1.96 19.72 6.12
N VAL A 152 -2.42 18.64 6.74
CA VAL A 152 -2.53 18.54 8.21
C VAL A 152 -1.16 18.58 8.87
N LEU A 153 -0.17 17.84 8.35
CA LEU A 153 1.17 17.76 8.93
C LEU A 153 1.98 19.07 8.78
N THR A 154 1.62 19.90 7.80
CA THR A 154 2.31 21.16 7.50
C THR A 154 1.55 22.40 7.96
N ARG A 155 0.36 22.21 8.53
CA ARG A 155 -0.42 23.31 9.10
C ARG A 155 0.39 23.96 10.24
N PRO A 156 0.60 25.28 10.24
CA PRO A 156 1.16 25.95 11.40
C PRO A 156 0.24 25.72 12.60
N PRO A 157 0.78 25.64 13.83
CA PRO A 157 -0.06 25.68 15.02
C PRO A 157 -0.94 26.93 14.91
N GLU A 158 -2.26 26.77 15.04
CA GLU A 158 -3.14 27.92 15.18
C GLU A 158 -2.66 28.68 16.41
N ASP A 159 -2.43 29.99 16.28
CA ASP A 159 -2.26 30.85 17.45
C ASP A 159 -3.49 30.59 18.34
N GLU A 160 -3.27 30.04 19.52
CA GLU A 160 -4.33 29.90 20.53
C GLU A 160 -4.71 31.34 20.95
N ASP A 161 -5.76 31.89 20.33
CA ASP A 161 -6.43 33.12 20.76
C ASP A 161 -7.09 32.94 22.14
#